data_AF-A0A0A3IYW7-F1
#
_entry.id   AF-A0A0A3IYW7-F1
#
_cell.length_a   1.000
_cell.length_b   1.000
_cell.length_c   1.000
_cell.angle_alpha   90.00
_cell.angle_beta   90.00
_cell.angle_gamma   90.00
#
_symmetry.space_group_name_H-M   'P 1'
#
loop_
_entity.id
_entity.type
_entity.pdbx_description
1 polymer ?
#
loop_
_entity_poly.entity_id
_entity_poly.type
_entity_poly.pdbx_seq_one_letter_code
_entity_poly.pdbx_strand_id
1 'polypeptide(L)'
;MWKHHILGSMLVAIVVALAFTFAPSNTAYAKTYNWGFTKSKEGKPADAGHELEAVLKEYDAIYKGRPDEKVIYLTFDNGFENGHTESILNTLREENVKATFFLTGHYLKSATDLVKRMIDEGHTIGNHSYGHPNMANLPEEKMIDEWKKFDKLLNELTGVERTYFVRPPEGVFSEKVLEIGNRHGYRHIFWSIAFVDWDKNSQKGWEYAYDELMKQLHPGGIILMHTVAKHNADAMPKFIQEAKKQGYRFGTLDELVTDFTLERKN
;
A
#
# COMPACT_ATOMS: atom_id res chain seq x y z
N MET A 1 70.86 31.90 49.55
CA MET A 1 70.53 30.47 49.43
C MET A 1 69.12 30.33 48.90
N TRP A 2 68.99 29.43 47.94
CA TRP A 2 67.96 29.24 46.94
C TRP A 2 66.67 28.60 47.51
N LYS A 3 65.51 29.02 46.97
CA LYS A 3 64.33 28.23 46.55
C LYS A 3 62.97 28.51 47.24
N HIS A 4 62.09 29.12 46.42
CA HIS A 4 60.66 28.85 46.12
C HIS A 4 59.67 28.71 47.30
N HIS A 5 58.44 29.25 47.26
CA HIS A 5 57.37 29.09 46.27
C HIS A 5 56.39 30.30 46.35
N ILE A 6 56.21 31.07 45.28
CA ILE A 6 55.15 31.00 44.25
C ILE A 6 53.73 31.35 44.76
N LEU A 7 53.32 32.55 44.34
CA LEU A 7 51.98 33.09 44.09
C LEU A 7 50.83 32.07 44.04
N GLY A 8 49.76 32.35 44.79
CA GLY A 8 48.44 31.74 44.65
C GLY A 8 47.36 32.82 44.53
N SER A 9 47.35 33.54 43.41
CA SER A 9 46.18 34.28 42.93
C SER A 9 45.51 33.43 41.88
N MET A 10 44.24 33.03 42.05
CA MET A 10 43.25 32.94 40.96
C MET A 10 41.90 32.34 41.40
N LEU A 11 40.86 33.04 40.93
CA LEU A 11 39.56 32.56 40.48
C LEU A 11 38.57 31.93 41.48
N VAL A 12 37.64 32.80 41.87
CA VAL A 12 36.20 32.47 41.91
C VAL A 12 35.79 31.87 40.57
N ALA A 13 35.46 30.58 40.54
CA ALA A 13 34.77 29.95 39.42
C ALA A 13 33.37 29.54 39.90
N ILE A 14 32.38 30.38 39.58
CA ILE A 14 30.97 30.04 39.67
C ILE A 14 30.71 29.00 38.57
N VAL A 15 30.59 27.73 38.94
CA VAL A 15 30.08 26.68 38.06
C VAL A 15 28.56 26.78 38.06
N VAL A 16 27.99 27.47 37.07
CA VAL A 16 26.57 27.32 36.74
C VAL A 16 26.41 25.97 36.07
N ALA A 17 25.96 24.98 36.83
CA ALA A 17 25.53 23.69 36.30
C ALA A 17 24.23 23.89 35.50
N LEU A 18 24.35 24.19 34.21
CA LEU A 18 23.26 24.01 33.24
C LEU A 18 23.09 22.50 33.01
N ALA A 19 22.38 21.86 33.93
CA ALA A 19 21.79 20.56 33.69
C ALA A 19 20.70 20.74 32.64
N PHE A 20 21.06 20.63 31.36
CA PHE A 20 20.08 20.30 30.33
C PHE A 20 19.58 18.89 30.63
N THR A 21 18.48 18.80 31.37
CA THR A 21 17.67 17.60 31.44
C THR A 21 17.18 17.32 30.03
N PHE A 22 17.86 16.42 29.31
CA PHE A 22 17.23 15.71 28.21
C PHE A 22 16.10 14.87 28.82
N ALA A 23 14.92 15.46 28.90
CA ALA A 23 13.71 14.67 29.04
C ALA A 23 13.67 13.76 27.80
N PRO A 24 13.56 12.42 27.95
CA PRO A 24 13.18 11.61 26.82
C PRO A 24 11.87 12.18 26.31
N SER A 25 11.84 12.61 25.05
CA SER A 25 10.58 12.91 24.39
C SER A 25 9.75 11.64 24.51
N ASN A 26 8.75 11.64 25.38
CA ASN A 26 7.68 10.65 25.36
C ASN A 26 6.93 10.86 24.05
N THR A 27 7.47 10.35 22.96
CA THR A 27 6.72 10.15 21.72
C THR A 27 5.68 9.11 22.05
N ALA A 28 4.48 9.56 22.42
CA ALA A 28 3.31 8.73 22.37
C ALA A 28 3.26 8.18 20.94
N TYR A 29 3.46 6.88 20.78
CA TYR A 29 3.29 6.24 19.49
C TYR A 29 1.84 6.48 19.08
N ALA A 30 1.64 7.05 17.88
CA ALA A 30 0.31 7.18 17.32
C ALA A 30 -0.35 5.81 17.32
N LYS A 31 -1.66 5.77 17.56
CA LYS A 31 -2.42 4.52 17.55
C LYS A 31 -2.21 3.81 16.21
N THR A 32 -1.78 2.56 16.29
CA THR A 32 -1.58 1.70 15.12
C THR A 32 -2.83 0.86 14.88
N TYR A 33 -3.24 0.80 13.62
CA TYR A 33 -4.36 0.02 13.11
C TYR A 33 -3.83 -1.10 12.21
N ASN A 34 -4.49 -2.26 12.25
CA ASN A 34 -4.31 -3.33 11.27
C ASN A 34 -5.53 -3.33 10.37
N TRP A 35 -5.35 -3.22 9.07
CA TRP A 35 -6.46 -3.23 8.13
C TRP A 35 -7.19 -4.58 8.17
N GLY A 36 -8.50 -4.51 8.31
CA GLY A 36 -9.38 -5.67 8.34
C GLY A 36 -10.82 -5.25 8.15
N PHE A 37 -11.64 -6.19 7.72
CA PHE A 37 -13.06 -5.96 7.44
C PHE A 37 -13.86 -7.24 7.58
N THR A 38 -15.15 -7.09 7.83
CA THR A 38 -16.12 -8.16 7.65
C THR A 38 -16.30 -8.39 6.15
N LYS A 39 -15.93 -9.59 5.69
CA LYS A 39 -16.05 -10.00 4.29
C LYS A 39 -17.50 -9.88 3.79
N SER A 40 -17.62 -9.57 2.49
CA SER A 40 -18.89 -9.60 1.77
C SER A 40 -19.62 -10.94 1.96
N LYS A 41 -20.95 -10.85 2.05
CA LYS A 41 -21.87 -11.99 2.01
C LYS A 41 -23.02 -11.64 1.09
N GLU A 42 -23.32 -12.53 0.16
CA GLU A 42 -24.47 -12.40 -0.76
C GLU A 42 -24.46 -11.06 -1.55
N GLY A 43 -23.27 -10.60 -1.95
CA GLY A 43 -23.09 -9.37 -2.72
C GLY A 43 -23.18 -8.07 -1.90
N LYS A 44 -23.43 -8.15 -0.58
CA LYS A 44 -23.35 -6.97 0.30
C LYS A 44 -21.89 -6.51 0.45
N PRO A 45 -21.59 -5.22 0.23
CA PRO A 45 -20.23 -4.71 0.34
C PRO A 45 -19.59 -4.97 1.70
N ALA A 46 -18.25 -5.11 1.71
CA ALA A 46 -17.49 -5.29 2.94
C ALA A 46 -17.64 -4.09 3.91
N ASP A 47 -17.57 -4.38 5.20
CA ASP A 47 -17.75 -3.42 6.29
C ASP A 47 -16.49 -3.43 7.19
N ALA A 48 -15.84 -2.28 7.35
CA ALA A 48 -14.60 -2.16 8.14
C ALA A 48 -14.87 -1.87 9.62
N GLY A 49 -16.14 -1.68 10.00
CA GLY A 49 -16.56 -1.23 11.31
C GLY A 49 -16.40 0.28 11.48
N HIS A 50 -17.22 0.84 12.39
CA HIS A 50 -17.34 2.29 12.60
C HIS A 50 -16.00 3.00 12.81
N GLU A 51 -15.08 2.40 13.57
CA GLU A 51 -13.80 3.00 13.88
C GLU A 51 -12.89 3.14 12.65
N LEU A 52 -12.66 2.05 11.91
CA LEU A 52 -11.82 2.10 10.71
C LEU A 52 -12.47 2.93 9.62
N GLU A 53 -13.80 2.84 9.44
CA GLU A 53 -14.51 3.68 8.46
C GLU A 53 -14.36 5.17 8.79
N ALA A 54 -14.44 5.56 10.06
CA ALA A 54 -14.24 6.95 10.47
C ALA A 54 -12.82 7.44 10.16
N VAL A 55 -11.79 6.67 10.53
CA VAL A 55 -10.39 7.01 10.26
C VAL A 55 -10.12 7.09 8.75
N LEU A 56 -10.56 6.10 7.97
CA LEU A 56 -10.34 6.13 6.52
C LEU A 56 -11.04 7.32 5.87
N LYS A 57 -12.27 7.65 6.30
CA LYS A 57 -13.02 8.80 5.80
C LYS A 57 -12.35 10.12 6.13
N GLU A 58 -11.85 10.28 7.35
CA GLU A 58 -11.16 11.51 7.80
C GLU A 58 -9.90 11.78 6.95
N TYR A 59 -9.16 10.74 6.61
CA TYR A 59 -7.92 10.84 5.84
C TYR A 59 -8.06 10.42 4.38
N ASP A 60 -9.26 10.46 3.82
CA ASP A 60 -9.50 10.27 2.39
C ASP A 60 -8.97 8.92 1.83
N ALA A 61 -8.80 7.91 2.69
CA ALA A 61 -8.33 6.59 2.32
C ALA A 61 -9.47 5.71 1.81
N ILE A 62 -9.21 4.89 0.80
CA ILE A 62 -10.25 4.19 0.04
C ILE A 62 -10.00 2.69 0.10
N TYR A 63 -11.04 1.91 0.42
CA TYR A 63 -10.97 0.44 0.45
C TYR A 63 -12.06 -0.25 -0.38
N LYS A 64 -13.10 0.48 -0.77
CA LYS A 64 -14.17 0.06 -1.68
C LYS A 64 -14.66 1.28 -2.47
N GLY A 65 -15.16 1.02 -3.67
CA GLY A 65 -15.93 1.96 -4.49
C GLY A 65 -17.41 2.01 -4.09
N ARG A 66 -18.21 2.54 -5.01
CA ARG A 66 -19.64 2.76 -4.78
C ARG A 66 -20.41 1.44 -4.69
N PRO A 67 -21.35 1.30 -3.74
CA PRO A 67 -22.10 0.05 -3.51
C PRO A 67 -23.21 -0.20 -4.53
N ASP A 68 -23.56 0.79 -5.35
CA ASP A 68 -24.60 0.73 -6.38
C ASP A 68 -24.04 0.50 -7.78
N GLU A 69 -22.71 0.52 -7.95
CA GLU A 69 -22.06 0.29 -9.23
C GLU A 69 -21.34 -1.05 -9.27
N LYS A 70 -21.67 -1.88 -10.27
CA LYS A 70 -20.98 -3.16 -10.54
C LYS A 70 -19.61 -2.92 -11.20
N VAL A 71 -18.72 -2.28 -10.46
CA VAL A 71 -17.34 -2.03 -10.83
C VAL A 71 -16.44 -2.74 -9.84
N ILE A 72 -15.40 -3.39 -10.34
CA ILE A 72 -14.34 -3.96 -9.53
C ILE A 72 -12.99 -3.41 -9.94
N TYR A 73 -12.13 -3.21 -8.95
CA TYR A 73 -10.78 -2.66 -9.12
C TYR A 73 -9.77 -3.74 -8.75
N LEU A 74 -9.09 -4.26 -9.76
CA LEU A 74 -8.13 -5.33 -9.57
C LEU A 74 -6.77 -4.76 -9.18
N THR A 75 -6.25 -5.17 -8.03
CA THR A 75 -4.95 -4.71 -7.52
C THR A 75 -4.09 -5.88 -7.05
N PHE A 76 -2.77 -5.71 -7.16
CA PHE A 76 -1.79 -6.71 -6.74
C PHE A 76 -0.72 -6.13 -5.84
N ASP A 77 -0.36 -6.83 -4.77
CA ASP A 77 0.78 -6.47 -3.91
C ASP A 77 1.94 -7.41 -4.22
N ASN A 78 3.11 -6.86 -4.58
CA ASN A 78 4.25 -7.67 -5.01
C ASN A 78 5.55 -7.22 -4.36
N GLY A 79 6.03 -8.05 -3.43
CA GLY A 79 7.33 -7.90 -2.80
C GLY A 79 8.48 -8.50 -3.61
N PHE A 80 8.23 -9.59 -4.33
CA PHE A 80 9.19 -10.32 -5.17
C PHE A 80 8.44 -11.06 -6.30
N GLU A 81 9.16 -11.46 -7.35
CA GLU A 81 8.61 -12.25 -8.45
C GLU A 81 8.76 -13.76 -8.20
N ASN A 82 7.74 -14.55 -8.55
CA ASN A 82 7.76 -16.01 -8.41
C ASN A 82 7.38 -16.78 -9.70
N GLY A 83 7.42 -16.13 -10.86
CA GLY A 83 7.23 -16.78 -12.17
C GLY A 83 5.78 -16.87 -12.63
N HIS A 84 4.88 -16.04 -12.09
CA HIS A 84 3.47 -16.05 -12.49
C HIS A 84 2.95 -14.70 -12.99
N THR A 85 3.68 -13.60 -12.76
CA THR A 85 3.24 -12.28 -13.21
C THR A 85 3.09 -12.19 -14.72
N GLU A 86 3.96 -12.86 -15.49
CA GLU A 86 3.85 -12.88 -16.95
C GLU A 86 2.52 -13.48 -17.44
N SER A 87 2.08 -14.58 -16.82
CA SER A 87 0.80 -15.24 -17.12
C SER A 87 -0.40 -14.37 -16.71
N ILE A 88 -0.27 -13.67 -15.58
CA ILE A 88 -1.27 -12.72 -15.10
C ILE A 88 -1.42 -11.56 -16.10
N LEU A 89 -0.32 -10.96 -16.56
CA LEU A 89 -0.33 -9.91 -17.57
C LEU A 89 -0.92 -10.38 -18.90
N ASN A 90 -0.61 -11.61 -19.34
CA ASN A 90 -1.24 -12.22 -20.52
C ASN A 90 -2.77 -12.29 -20.37
N THR A 91 -3.24 -12.78 -19.23
CA THR A 91 -4.68 -12.87 -18.93
C THR A 91 -5.33 -11.49 -18.94
N LEU A 92 -4.71 -10.50 -18.29
CA LEU A 92 -5.23 -9.13 -18.25
C LEU A 92 -5.36 -8.51 -19.64
N ARG A 93 -4.37 -8.74 -20.51
CA ARG A 93 -4.40 -8.29 -21.90
C ARG A 93 -5.50 -8.99 -22.70
N GLU A 94 -5.59 -10.32 -22.61
CA GLU A 94 -6.61 -11.13 -23.31
C GLU A 94 -8.03 -10.74 -22.88
N GLU A 95 -8.21 -10.43 -21.60
CA GLU A 95 -9.49 -9.99 -21.05
C GLU A 95 -9.72 -8.48 -21.17
N ASN A 96 -8.78 -7.70 -21.72
CA ASN A 96 -8.84 -6.24 -21.78
C ASN A 96 -9.17 -5.59 -20.41
N VAL A 97 -8.49 -6.05 -19.36
CA VAL A 97 -8.63 -5.55 -17.99
C VAL A 97 -7.37 -4.80 -17.59
N LYS A 98 -7.53 -3.60 -17.01
CA LYS A 98 -6.43 -2.88 -16.36
C LYS A 98 -6.42 -3.17 -14.86
N ALA A 99 -5.24 -3.06 -14.27
CA ALA A 99 -5.00 -3.38 -12.87
C ALA A 99 -3.97 -2.40 -12.30
N THR A 100 -3.89 -2.33 -10.97
CA THR A 100 -2.82 -1.61 -10.27
C THR A 100 -1.89 -2.57 -9.57
N PHE A 101 -0.59 -2.42 -9.76
CA PHE A 101 0.43 -3.23 -9.10
C PHE A 101 1.15 -2.38 -8.05
N PHE A 102 0.88 -2.63 -6.77
CA PHE A 102 1.63 -2.07 -5.65
C PHE A 102 2.93 -2.85 -5.48
N LEU A 103 4.04 -2.22 -5.86
CA LEU A 103 5.36 -2.88 -5.92
C LEU A 103 6.25 -2.41 -4.77
N THR A 104 7.20 -3.24 -4.37
CA THR A 104 8.31 -2.83 -3.50
C THR A 104 9.53 -2.41 -4.31
N GLY A 105 10.48 -1.73 -3.66
CA GLY A 105 11.76 -1.39 -4.28
C GLY A 105 12.58 -2.62 -4.69
N HIS A 106 12.42 -3.76 -4.01
CA HIS A 106 13.04 -5.02 -4.45
C HIS A 106 12.47 -5.48 -5.79
N TYR A 107 11.13 -5.52 -5.92
CA TYR A 107 10.46 -5.95 -7.14
C TYR A 107 10.85 -5.10 -8.35
N LEU A 108 10.93 -3.77 -8.18
CA LEU A 108 11.39 -2.87 -9.25
C LEU A 108 12.74 -3.27 -9.84
N LYS A 109 13.69 -3.73 -9.00
CA LYS A 109 15.04 -4.12 -9.41
C LYS A 109 15.12 -5.55 -9.95
N SER A 110 14.42 -6.49 -9.32
CA SER A 110 14.54 -7.91 -9.66
C SER A 110 13.65 -8.32 -10.84
N ALA A 111 12.62 -7.53 -11.17
CA ALA A 111 11.64 -7.82 -12.20
C ALA A 111 11.39 -6.62 -13.14
N THR A 112 12.42 -5.81 -13.42
CA THR A 112 12.31 -4.56 -14.20
C THR A 112 11.59 -4.73 -15.54
N ASP A 113 11.82 -5.83 -16.26
CA ASP A 113 11.15 -6.08 -17.56
C ASP A 113 9.64 -6.27 -17.40
N LEU A 114 9.19 -6.90 -16.32
CA LEU A 114 7.77 -7.03 -15.99
C LEU A 114 7.17 -5.68 -15.59
N VAL A 115 7.91 -4.83 -14.87
CA VAL A 115 7.44 -3.48 -14.52
C VAL A 115 7.26 -2.61 -15.77
N LYS A 116 8.22 -2.67 -16.72
CA LYS A 116 8.09 -1.97 -18.01
C LYS A 116 6.88 -2.48 -18.78
N ARG A 117 6.70 -3.80 -18.83
CA ARG A 117 5.53 -4.41 -19.46
C ARG A 117 4.22 -3.98 -18.82
N MET A 118 4.14 -3.87 -17.48
CA MET A 118 2.96 -3.34 -16.79
C MET A 118 2.60 -1.94 -17.31
N ILE A 119 3.59 -1.06 -17.45
CA ILE A 119 3.42 0.32 -17.94
C ILE A 119 3.01 0.32 -19.42
N ASP A 120 3.73 -0.42 -20.27
CA ASP A 120 3.48 -0.50 -21.72
C ASP A 120 2.09 -1.07 -22.04
N GLU A 121 1.61 -2.01 -21.22
CA GLU A 121 0.27 -2.59 -21.32
C GLU A 121 -0.79 -1.72 -20.62
N GLY A 122 -0.44 -0.54 -20.10
CA GLY A 122 -1.39 0.45 -19.56
C GLY A 122 -1.92 0.14 -18.16
N HIS A 123 -1.18 -0.63 -17.36
CA HIS A 123 -1.46 -0.84 -15.94
C HIS A 123 -0.86 0.30 -15.10
N THR A 124 -1.40 0.50 -13.91
CA THR A 124 -0.90 1.52 -12.97
C THR A 124 0.11 0.91 -12.00
N ILE A 125 1.21 1.62 -11.74
CA ILE A 125 2.15 1.27 -10.67
C ILE A 125 1.76 2.02 -9.39
N GLY A 126 1.47 1.26 -8.35
CA GLY A 126 1.32 1.75 -6.99
C GLY A 126 2.60 1.53 -6.17
N ASN A 127 2.74 2.30 -5.10
CA ASN A 127 3.91 2.27 -4.24
C ASN A 127 3.61 1.50 -2.94
N HIS A 128 4.29 0.36 -2.78
CA HIS A 128 4.21 -0.49 -1.59
C HIS A 128 5.42 -0.30 -0.67
N SER A 129 5.95 0.93 -0.64
CA SER A 129 7.22 1.35 -0.02
C SER A 129 8.47 0.74 -0.68
N TYR A 130 9.64 1.31 -0.39
CA TYR A 130 10.90 0.81 -0.95
C TYR A 130 11.34 -0.50 -0.29
N GLY A 131 11.38 -0.53 1.04
CA GLY A 131 11.91 -1.61 1.86
C GLY A 131 10.85 -2.49 2.53
N HIS A 132 9.57 -2.20 2.32
CA HIS A 132 8.45 -2.89 2.99
C HIS A 132 8.46 -2.79 4.54
N PRO A 133 8.84 -1.66 5.18
CA PRO A 133 8.77 -1.56 6.63
C PRO A 133 7.33 -1.35 7.11
N ASN A 134 7.08 -1.64 8.39
CA ASN A 134 5.86 -1.18 9.04
C ASN A 134 5.89 0.37 9.15
N MET A 135 5.17 1.02 8.23
CA MET A 135 5.18 2.47 8.08
C MET A 135 4.63 3.18 9.33
N ALA A 136 3.74 2.57 10.10
CA ALA A 136 3.16 3.17 11.31
C ALA A 136 4.19 3.37 12.43
N ASN A 137 5.28 2.59 12.42
CA ASN A 137 6.34 2.66 13.42
C ASN A 137 7.49 3.61 13.05
N LEU A 138 7.43 4.24 11.87
CA LEU A 138 8.49 5.12 11.39
C LEU A 138 8.29 6.58 11.85
N PRO A 139 9.38 7.34 12.05
CA PRO A 139 9.29 8.79 12.07
C PRO A 139 8.91 9.33 10.67
N GLU A 140 8.34 10.53 10.61
CA GLU A 140 7.84 11.15 9.37
C GLU A 140 8.90 11.18 8.26
N GLU A 141 10.13 11.58 8.58
CA GLU A 141 11.23 11.62 7.62
C GLU A 141 11.51 10.27 6.97
N LYS A 142 11.38 9.17 7.72
CA LYS A 142 11.59 7.81 7.20
C LYS A 142 10.42 7.31 6.38
N MET A 143 9.19 7.69 6.72
CA MET A 143 8.03 7.42 5.86
C MET A 143 8.21 8.09 4.49
N ILE A 144 8.62 9.36 4.49
CA ILE A 144 8.85 10.14 3.27
C ILE A 144 10.00 9.54 2.45
N ASP A 145 11.10 9.14 3.10
CA ASP A 145 12.24 8.51 2.44
C ASP A 145 11.82 7.22 1.73
N GLU A 146 11.02 6.36 2.37
CA GLU A 146 10.52 5.12 1.78
C GLU A 146 9.73 5.35 0.48
N TRP A 147 8.80 6.31 0.47
CA TRP A 147 8.03 6.62 -0.73
C TRP A 147 8.87 7.28 -1.82
N LYS A 148 9.67 8.29 -1.48
CA LYS A 148 10.47 9.03 -2.47
C LYS A 148 11.58 8.17 -3.06
N LYS A 149 12.17 7.27 -2.29
CA LYS A 149 13.18 6.35 -2.77
C LYS A 149 12.61 5.33 -3.74
N PHE A 150 11.38 4.86 -3.50
CA PHE A 150 10.64 4.05 -4.46
C PHE A 150 10.38 4.82 -5.75
N ASP A 151 9.79 6.03 -5.66
CA ASP A 151 9.46 6.84 -6.84
C ASP A 151 10.70 7.20 -7.67
N LYS A 152 11.80 7.57 -7.01
CA LYS A 152 13.08 7.83 -7.67
C LYS A 152 13.57 6.62 -8.45
N LEU A 153 13.55 5.44 -7.84
CA LEU A 153 13.98 4.21 -8.51
C LEU A 153 13.07 3.86 -9.68
N LEU A 154 11.75 4.01 -9.52
CA LEU A 154 10.80 3.80 -10.60
C LEU A 154 11.13 4.72 -11.78
N ASN A 155 11.33 6.02 -11.53
CA ASN A 155 11.69 6.98 -12.56
C ASN A 155 13.00 6.64 -13.28
N GLU A 156 14.05 6.25 -12.54
CA GLU A 156 15.34 5.84 -13.11
C GLU A 156 15.20 4.62 -14.04
N LEU A 157 14.28 3.70 -13.76
CA LEU A 157 14.13 2.45 -14.51
C LEU A 157 13.14 2.55 -15.68
N THR A 158 12.12 3.40 -15.57
CA THR A 158 10.97 3.41 -16.49
C THR A 158 10.60 4.79 -17.04
N GLY A 159 11.12 5.87 -16.46
CA GLY A 159 10.74 7.25 -16.80
C GLY A 159 9.44 7.73 -16.15
N VAL A 160 8.71 6.88 -15.42
CA VAL A 160 7.52 7.31 -14.65
C VAL A 160 7.97 8.18 -13.48
N GLU A 161 7.60 9.46 -13.47
CA GLU A 161 8.11 10.46 -12.51
C GLU A 161 7.82 10.11 -11.04
N ARG A 162 6.59 9.67 -10.75
CA ARG A 162 6.16 9.29 -9.41
C ARG A 162 4.89 8.47 -9.45
N THR A 163 4.61 7.82 -8.31
CA THR A 163 3.32 7.20 -8.04
C THR A 163 2.37 8.17 -7.32
N TYR A 164 1.07 7.85 -7.38
CA TYR A 164 0.00 8.55 -6.68
C TYR A 164 -0.74 7.65 -5.69
N PHE A 165 -0.77 6.34 -5.93
CA PHE A 165 -1.41 5.38 -5.03
C PHE A 165 -0.36 4.70 -4.15
N VAL A 166 -0.63 4.67 -2.85
CA VAL A 166 0.19 3.94 -1.87
C VAL A 166 -0.67 2.93 -1.12
N ARG A 167 -0.06 1.79 -0.78
CA ARG A 167 -0.65 0.79 0.10
C ARG A 167 0.33 0.50 1.23
N PRO A 168 -0.04 0.71 2.50
CA PRO A 168 0.85 0.41 3.62
C PRO A 168 1.24 -1.08 3.65
N PRO A 169 2.53 -1.41 3.81
CA PRO A 169 2.99 -2.77 4.06
C PRO A 169 2.18 -3.47 5.16
N GLU A 170 1.86 -4.75 4.93
CA GLU A 170 1.12 -5.61 5.86
C GLU A 170 -0.31 -5.14 6.19
N GLY A 171 -0.80 -4.07 5.53
CA GLY A 171 -2.05 -3.41 5.90
C GLY A 171 -1.96 -2.67 7.24
N VAL A 172 -0.76 -2.42 7.77
CA VAL A 172 -0.57 -1.76 9.06
C VAL A 172 -0.37 -0.26 8.86
N PHE A 173 -1.15 0.56 9.57
CA PHE A 173 -1.15 2.01 9.39
C PHE A 173 -1.45 2.77 10.68
N SER A 174 -1.27 4.09 10.63
CA SER A 174 -1.74 5.03 11.66
C SER A 174 -2.28 6.27 10.97
N GLU A 175 -3.06 7.09 11.69
CA GLU A 175 -3.55 8.39 11.20
C GLU A 175 -2.41 9.25 10.65
N LYS A 176 -1.27 9.23 11.34
CA LYS A 176 -0.04 9.90 10.93
C LYS A 176 0.44 9.44 9.54
N VAL A 177 0.43 8.13 9.26
CA VAL A 177 0.82 7.62 7.93
C VAL A 177 -0.11 8.15 6.85
N LEU A 178 -1.42 8.16 7.11
CA LEU A 178 -2.43 8.64 6.16
C LEU A 178 -2.30 10.15 5.91
N GLU A 179 -2.15 10.94 6.98
CA GLU A 179 -1.97 12.38 6.93
C GLU A 179 -0.72 12.79 6.12
N ILE A 180 0.42 12.18 6.44
CA ILE A 180 1.69 12.50 5.78
C ILE A 180 1.62 12.07 4.30
N GLY A 181 1.05 10.91 3.99
CA GLY A 181 0.86 10.48 2.61
C GLY A 181 0.05 11.50 1.80
N ASN A 182 -1.08 11.95 2.34
CA ASN A 182 -1.92 12.99 1.72
C ASN A 182 -1.15 14.31 1.51
N ARG A 183 -0.40 14.78 2.52
CA ARG A 183 0.45 15.98 2.42
C ARG A 183 1.51 15.88 1.31
N HIS A 184 1.94 14.67 0.96
CA HIS A 184 2.90 14.40 -0.11
C HIS A 184 2.25 14.02 -1.44
N GLY A 185 0.92 14.12 -1.55
CA GLY A 185 0.17 13.85 -2.78
C GLY A 185 -0.04 12.37 -3.07
N TYR A 186 0.10 11.51 -2.06
CA TYR A 186 -0.27 10.10 -2.15
C TYR A 186 -1.69 9.88 -1.66
N ARG A 187 -2.40 8.94 -2.29
CA ARG A 187 -3.71 8.46 -1.87
C ARG A 187 -3.56 7.03 -1.35
N HIS A 188 -4.06 6.79 -0.15
CA HIS A 188 -4.02 5.48 0.48
C HIS A 188 -5.13 4.58 -0.07
N ILE A 189 -4.74 3.43 -0.62
CA ILE A 189 -5.64 2.44 -1.19
C ILE A 189 -5.51 1.13 -0.41
N PHE A 190 -6.61 0.73 0.21
CA PHE A 190 -6.79 -0.55 0.89
C PHE A 190 -7.57 -1.52 -0.01
N TRP A 191 -8.27 -2.49 0.56
CA TRP A 191 -9.01 -3.50 -0.19
C TRP A 191 -10.24 -3.99 0.56
N SER A 192 -11.22 -4.50 -0.17
CA SER A 192 -12.46 -5.09 0.36
C SER A 192 -12.65 -6.55 -0.02
N ILE A 193 -11.77 -7.10 -0.86
CA ILE A 193 -11.73 -8.51 -1.25
C ILE A 193 -10.30 -9.00 -1.12
N ALA A 194 -10.06 -9.99 -0.25
CA ALA A 194 -8.75 -10.64 -0.09
C ALA A 194 -8.89 -12.04 0.50
N PHE A 195 -7.86 -12.86 0.29
CA PHE A 195 -7.77 -14.23 0.81
C PHE A 195 -6.30 -14.61 0.99
N VAL A 196 -6.03 -15.80 1.54
CA VAL A 196 -4.66 -16.25 1.79
C VAL A 196 -4.08 -16.81 0.50
N ASP A 197 -3.39 -15.96 -0.24
CA ASP A 197 -2.91 -16.24 -1.60
C ASP A 197 -1.42 -15.90 -1.82
N TRP A 198 -0.72 -15.56 -0.73
CA TRP A 198 0.68 -15.15 -0.71
C TRP A 198 1.66 -16.30 -0.41
N ASP A 199 1.17 -17.50 -0.05
CA ASP A 199 2.03 -18.65 0.15
C ASP A 199 2.48 -19.24 -1.19
N LYS A 200 3.71 -18.91 -1.58
CA LYS A 200 4.34 -19.40 -2.82
C LYS A 200 4.48 -20.92 -2.90
N ASN A 201 4.42 -21.63 -1.77
CA ASN A 201 4.52 -23.08 -1.71
C ASN A 201 3.14 -23.77 -1.68
N SER A 202 2.05 -23.00 -1.73
CA SER A 202 0.68 -23.49 -1.73
C SER A 202 0.47 -24.52 -2.85
N GLN A 203 -0.09 -25.67 -2.50
CA GLN A 203 -0.45 -26.74 -3.43
C GLN A 203 -1.96 -26.72 -3.78
N LYS A 204 -2.67 -25.63 -3.46
CA LYS A 204 -4.10 -25.50 -3.76
C LYS A 204 -4.30 -25.36 -5.28
N GLY A 205 -5.44 -25.85 -5.77
CA GLY A 205 -5.88 -25.66 -7.16
C GLY A 205 -6.43 -24.26 -7.41
N TRP A 206 -6.62 -23.92 -8.68
CA TRP A 206 -7.18 -22.62 -9.12
C TRP A 206 -8.58 -22.37 -8.54
N GLU A 207 -9.35 -23.44 -8.28
CA GLU A 207 -10.68 -23.40 -7.69
C GLU A 207 -10.68 -22.66 -6.35
N TYR A 208 -9.62 -22.80 -5.54
CA TYR A 208 -9.52 -22.13 -4.26
C TYR A 208 -9.53 -20.60 -4.40
N ALA A 209 -8.67 -20.08 -5.29
CA ALA A 209 -8.58 -18.64 -5.52
C ALA A 209 -9.86 -18.12 -6.19
N TYR A 210 -10.39 -18.87 -7.16
CA TYR A 210 -11.66 -18.54 -7.81
C TYR A 210 -12.81 -18.46 -6.81
N ASP A 211 -12.99 -19.47 -5.95
CA ASP A 211 -14.08 -19.53 -4.98
C ASP A 211 -13.97 -18.42 -3.93
N GLU A 212 -12.77 -18.11 -3.44
CA GLU A 212 -12.56 -17.01 -2.49
C GLU A 212 -12.87 -15.63 -3.10
N LEU A 213 -12.54 -15.44 -4.38
CA LEU A 213 -12.88 -14.22 -5.13
C LEU A 213 -14.40 -14.13 -5.36
N MET A 214 -15.01 -15.18 -5.90
CA MET A 214 -16.45 -15.19 -6.22
C MET A 214 -17.32 -15.05 -4.97
N LYS A 215 -16.95 -15.71 -3.87
CA LYS A 215 -17.68 -15.63 -2.60
C LYS A 215 -17.70 -14.22 -2.01
N GLN A 216 -16.65 -13.44 -2.27
CA GLN A 216 -16.50 -12.08 -1.74
C GLN A 216 -16.91 -11.00 -2.76
N LEU A 217 -17.24 -11.35 -4.00
CA LEU A 217 -17.56 -10.39 -5.05
C LEU A 217 -18.74 -9.48 -4.65
N HIS A 218 -18.57 -8.17 -4.80
CA HIS A 218 -19.58 -7.15 -4.50
C HIS A 218 -19.34 -5.87 -5.32
N PRO A 219 -20.39 -5.02 -5.52
CA PRO A 219 -20.26 -3.70 -6.14
C PRO A 219 -19.20 -2.83 -5.45
N GLY A 220 -18.37 -2.16 -6.24
CA GLY A 220 -17.26 -1.34 -5.76
C GLY A 220 -16.09 -2.15 -5.18
N GLY A 221 -16.02 -3.46 -5.38
CA GLY A 221 -14.97 -4.29 -4.78
C GLY A 221 -13.55 -3.90 -5.21
N ILE A 222 -12.66 -3.63 -4.26
CA ILE A 222 -11.21 -3.53 -4.52
C ILE A 222 -10.57 -4.85 -4.12
N ILE A 223 -10.03 -5.56 -5.11
CA ILE A 223 -9.41 -6.87 -4.95
C ILE A 223 -7.93 -6.69 -4.65
N LEU A 224 -7.46 -7.30 -3.57
CA LEU A 224 -6.04 -7.53 -3.32
C LEU A 224 -5.72 -9.00 -3.62
N MET A 225 -4.75 -9.20 -4.51
CA MET A 225 -4.14 -10.49 -4.81
C MET A 225 -2.61 -10.36 -4.81
N HIS A 226 -1.91 -11.50 -4.80
CA HIS A 226 -0.47 -11.59 -5.00
C HIS A 226 -0.17 -12.38 -6.29
N THR A 227 1.00 -12.17 -6.90
CA THR A 227 1.41 -12.93 -8.09
C THR A 227 2.32 -14.11 -7.77
N VAL A 228 2.34 -14.59 -6.53
CA VAL A 228 3.34 -15.57 -6.07
C VAL A 228 2.88 -17.02 -6.07
N ALA A 229 1.58 -17.29 -6.04
CA ALA A 229 1.04 -18.65 -6.05
C ALA A 229 0.42 -19.00 -7.41
N LYS A 230 0.71 -20.22 -7.91
CA LYS A 230 0.24 -20.67 -9.24
C LYS A 230 -1.28 -20.58 -9.38
N HIS A 231 -2.01 -20.95 -8.33
CA HIS A 231 -3.48 -20.93 -8.33
C HIS A 231 -4.07 -19.54 -8.54
N ASN A 232 -3.33 -18.45 -8.25
CA ASN A 232 -3.79 -17.09 -8.50
C ASN A 232 -3.85 -16.81 -10.00
N ALA A 233 -2.74 -17.10 -10.71
CA ALA A 233 -2.67 -16.91 -12.15
C ALA A 233 -3.69 -17.80 -12.87
N ASP A 234 -3.81 -19.06 -12.47
CA ASP A 234 -4.71 -20.02 -13.11
C ASP A 234 -6.20 -19.67 -12.91
N ALA A 235 -6.57 -19.04 -11.79
CA ALA A 235 -7.96 -18.68 -11.48
C ALA A 235 -8.45 -17.44 -12.21
N MET A 236 -7.54 -16.53 -12.56
CA MET A 236 -7.88 -15.20 -13.09
C MET A 236 -8.74 -15.21 -14.34
N PRO A 237 -8.46 -16.01 -15.39
CA PRO A 237 -9.27 -15.98 -16.61
C PRO A 237 -10.74 -16.28 -16.31
N LYS A 238 -10.99 -17.35 -15.54
CA LYS A 238 -12.35 -17.77 -15.20
C LYS A 238 -13.05 -16.78 -14.27
N PHE A 239 -12.34 -16.25 -13.29
CA PHE A 239 -12.88 -15.21 -12.40
C PHE A 239 -13.32 -13.98 -13.19
N ILE A 240 -12.45 -13.46 -14.08
CA ILE A 240 -12.74 -12.26 -14.87
C ILE A 240 -13.96 -12.48 -15.78
N GLN A 241 -14.00 -13.62 -16.47
CA GLN A 241 -15.11 -13.97 -17.35
C GLN A 241 -16.44 -14.09 -16.59
N GLU A 242 -16.44 -14.74 -15.42
CA GLU A 242 -17.65 -14.91 -14.64
C GLU A 242 -18.11 -13.59 -13.99
N ALA A 243 -17.18 -12.76 -13.50
CA ALA A 243 -17.52 -11.42 -13.00
C ALA A 243 -18.16 -10.56 -14.11
N LYS A 244 -17.61 -10.55 -15.32
CA LYS A 244 -18.19 -9.87 -16.48
C LYS A 244 -19.58 -10.39 -16.82
N LYS A 245 -19.77 -11.71 -16.82
CA LYS A 245 -21.07 -12.34 -17.06
C LYS A 245 -22.13 -11.95 -16.02
N GLN A 246 -21.72 -11.69 -14.78
CA GLN A 246 -22.59 -11.16 -13.72
C GLN A 246 -22.84 -9.64 -13.82
N GLY A 247 -22.33 -9.00 -14.88
CA GLY A 247 -22.52 -7.58 -15.19
C GLY A 247 -21.50 -6.66 -14.53
N TYR A 248 -20.39 -7.17 -14.02
CA TYR A 248 -19.30 -6.33 -13.53
C TYR A 248 -18.42 -5.83 -14.69
N ARG A 249 -18.02 -4.58 -14.62
CA ARG A 249 -16.87 -4.06 -15.36
C ARG A 249 -15.66 -3.94 -14.45
N PHE A 250 -14.48 -3.91 -15.05
CA PHE A 250 -13.23 -3.67 -14.34
C PHE A 250 -12.82 -2.22 -14.54
N GLY A 251 -12.75 -1.45 -13.46
CA GLY A 251 -12.34 -0.04 -13.44
C GLY A 251 -10.88 0.14 -13.00
N THR A 252 -10.34 1.34 -13.16
CA THR A 252 -9.01 1.72 -12.66
C THR A 252 -9.10 2.47 -11.33
N LEU A 253 -8.01 2.53 -10.57
CA LEU A 253 -7.98 3.34 -9.35
C LEU A 253 -8.06 4.85 -9.65
N ASP A 254 -7.61 5.30 -10.81
CA ASP A 254 -7.78 6.69 -11.27
C ASP A 254 -9.26 7.05 -11.41
N GLU A 255 -10.06 6.14 -11.98
CA GLU A 255 -11.52 6.28 -12.07
C GLU A 255 -12.14 6.35 -10.67
N LEU A 256 -11.79 5.38 -9.80
CA LEU A 256 -12.27 5.33 -8.41
C LEU A 256 -11.99 6.62 -7.65
N VAL A 257 -10.76 7.13 -7.71
CA VAL A 257 -10.37 8.35 -6.98
C VAL A 257 -11.05 9.59 -7.57
N THR A 258 -11.28 9.61 -8.89
CA THR A 258 -12.04 10.68 -9.54
C THR A 258 -13.48 10.71 -9.02
N ASP A 259 -14.14 9.57 -8.91
CA ASP A 259 -15.52 9.47 -8.41
C ASP A 259 -15.63 10.00 -6.96
N PHE A 260 -14.74 9.55 -6.06
CA PHE A 260 -14.67 10.05 -4.68
C PHE A 260 -14.42 11.56 -4.61
N THR A 261 -13.63 12.11 -5.53
CA THR A 261 -13.32 13.55 -5.57
C THR A 261 -14.52 14.37 -6.04
N LEU A 262 -15.32 13.84 -6.97
CA LEU A 262 -16.52 14.51 -7.48
C LEU A 262 -17.66 14.49 -6.47
N GLU A 263 -17.88 13.38 -5.76
CA GLU A 263 -18.91 13.27 -4.73
C GLU A 263 -18.73 14.31 -3.62
N ARG A 264 -17.48 14.57 -3.22
CA ARG A 264 -17.17 15.57 -2.18
C ARG A 264 -17.48 17.01 -2.55
N LYS A 265 -17.60 17.32 -3.84
CA LYS A 265 -17.90 18.68 -4.31
C LYS A 265 -19.39 18.98 -4.38
N ASN A 266 -20.23 17.95 -4.26
CA ASN A 266 -21.69 18.04 -4.27
C ASN A 266 -22.26 17.91 -2.85
#